data_AF-A0AA40BKI8-F1
#
_entry.id   AF-A0AA40BKI8-F1
#
_cell.length_a   1.000
_cell.length_b   1.000
_cell.length_c   1.000
_cell.angle_alpha   90.00
_cell.angle_beta   90.00
_cell.angle_gamma   90.00
#
_symmetry.space_group_name_H-M   'P 1'
#
loop_
_entity.id
_entity.type
_entity.pdbx_description
1 polymer ?
#
loop_
_entity_poly.entity_id
_entity_poly.type
_entity_poly.pdbx_seq_one_letter_code
_entity_poly.pdbx_strand_id
1 'polypeptide(L)'
;MASPPSRAKAFASAVQAGNLSKPAEDDMRRSIGGAAQKMAAETLSPIDLAKSEYVVAVEAQESLVARLCGFLLSTGKLLPGALPNHVRHSRFSRICVSTSPFYSMNAIHAGNGVRSFALWPQYFATYGRAEPPRVTHTPFSFAWGHPELAPWEVKALYPEYAALFAQGMESKVMALSGASVYLVRRILLDYPDSMATGILRQLADAMSADKPKARVLIVEERLSEPPEATTGLSTP
;
A
#
# COMPACT_ATOMS: atom_id res chain seq x y z
N MET A 1 -7.15 46.61 14.24
CA MET A 1 -7.72 45.26 14.43
C MET A 1 -7.33 44.41 13.24
N ALA A 2 -6.41 43.46 13.40
CA ALA A 2 -5.95 42.58 12.32
C ALA A 2 -6.81 41.32 12.26
N SER A 3 -7.35 41.00 11.08
CA SER A 3 -8.16 39.79 10.87
C SER A 3 -7.34 38.51 11.10
N PRO A 4 -7.91 37.46 11.71
CA PRO A 4 -7.21 36.21 11.92
C PRO A 4 -6.94 35.50 10.58
N PRO A 5 -5.78 34.83 10.42
CA PRO A 5 -5.44 34.15 9.18
C PRO A 5 -6.40 32.99 8.89
N SER A 6 -6.69 32.77 7.60
CA SER A 6 -7.56 31.67 7.19
C SER A 6 -6.93 30.31 7.56
N ARG A 7 -7.78 29.37 7.99
CA ARG A 7 -7.41 28.00 8.42
C ARG A 7 -6.49 27.26 7.44
N ALA A 8 -6.60 27.58 6.14
CA ALA A 8 -5.76 27.02 5.08
C ALA A 8 -4.29 27.51 5.15
N LYS A 9 -4.05 28.77 5.53
CA LYS A 9 -2.69 29.32 5.72
C LYS A 9 -2.01 28.73 6.96
N ALA A 10 -2.77 28.51 8.04
CA ALA A 10 -2.25 27.87 9.25
C ALA A 10 -1.83 26.41 9.00
N PHE A 11 -2.60 25.67 8.20
CA PHE A 11 -2.27 24.30 7.83
C PHE A 11 -1.03 24.21 6.92
N ALA A 12 -0.92 25.09 5.92
CA ALA A 12 0.24 25.14 5.04
C ALA A 12 1.54 25.47 5.80
N SER A 13 1.50 26.41 6.76
CA SER A 13 2.66 26.71 7.62
C SER A 13 3.05 25.56 8.56
N ALA A 14 2.10 24.77 9.05
CA ALA A 14 2.39 23.62 9.90
C ALA A 14 3.08 22.48 9.12
N VAL A 15 2.69 22.26 7.87
CA VAL A 15 3.32 21.30 6.96
C VAL A 15 4.76 21.72 6.59
N GLN A 16 4.99 23.03 6.45
CA GLN A 16 6.31 23.58 6.11
C GLN A 16 7.29 23.60 7.29
N ALA A 17 6.79 23.56 8.53
CA ALA A 17 7.58 23.63 9.76
C ALA A 17 8.03 22.26 10.31
N GLY A 18 7.74 21.15 9.64
CA GLY A 18 8.21 19.80 10.05
C GLY A 18 7.67 19.30 11.41
N ASN A 19 6.77 20.04 12.06
CA ASN A 19 6.21 19.68 13.36
C ASN A 19 4.88 18.93 13.19
N LEU A 20 4.95 17.70 12.68
CA LEU A 20 3.84 16.76 12.86
C LEU A 20 3.99 16.17 14.27
N SER A 21 3.36 16.81 15.25
CA SER A 21 3.18 16.21 16.57
C SER A 21 2.47 14.85 16.43
N LYS A 22 2.88 13.85 17.23
CA LYS A 22 2.26 12.50 17.38
C LYS A 22 0.75 12.39 17.06
N PRO A 23 -0.14 13.31 17.47
CA PRO A 23 -1.56 13.26 17.08
C PRO A 23 -1.85 13.24 15.56
N ALA A 24 -0.97 13.77 14.70
CA ALA A 24 -1.13 13.72 13.25
C ALA A 24 -0.87 12.33 12.65
N GLU A 25 -0.03 11.50 13.30
CA GLU A 25 0.13 10.09 12.93
C GLU A 25 -1.12 9.27 13.26
N ASP A 26 -1.76 9.54 14.40
CA ASP A 26 -3.02 8.89 14.80
C ASP A 26 -4.24 9.38 14.00
N ASP A 27 -4.22 10.63 13.51
CA ASP A 27 -5.20 11.15 12.55
C ASP A 27 -5.02 10.54 11.15
N MET A 28 -3.78 10.23 10.73
CA MET A 28 -3.51 9.54 9.47
C MET A 28 -3.84 8.04 9.55
N ARG A 29 -3.71 7.41 10.71
CA ARG A 29 -4.32 6.08 11.00
C ARG A 29 -5.84 6.09 10.83
N ARG A 30 -6.47 7.22 11.17
CA ARG A 30 -7.90 7.50 10.93
C ARG A 30 -8.19 8.15 9.57
N SER A 31 -7.25 8.05 8.62
CA SER A 31 -7.44 8.51 7.24
C SER A 31 -8.77 8.00 6.67
N ILE A 32 -9.34 8.78 5.75
CA ILE A 32 -10.51 8.45 4.92
C ILE A 32 -10.46 7.01 4.39
N GLY A 33 -9.26 6.46 4.15
CA GLY A 33 -9.04 5.07 3.78
C GLY A 33 -9.49 4.06 4.84
N GLY A 34 -9.19 4.29 6.12
CA GLY A 34 -9.56 3.40 7.23
C GLY A 34 -11.06 3.37 7.51
N ALA A 35 -11.73 4.54 7.43
CA ALA A 35 -13.19 4.60 7.54
C ALA A 35 -13.89 3.92 6.35
N ALA A 36 -13.40 4.17 5.11
CA ALA A 36 -13.93 3.52 3.92
C ALA A 36 -13.66 2.00 3.90
N GLN A 37 -12.53 1.55 4.46
CA GLN A 37 -12.18 0.14 4.62
C GLN A 37 -13.02 -0.55 5.69
N LYS A 38 -13.26 0.10 6.84
CA LYS A 38 -14.14 -0.43 7.91
C LYS A 38 -15.59 -0.55 7.42
N MET A 39 -16.09 0.45 6.67
CA MET A 39 -17.40 0.37 5.98
C MET A 39 -17.48 -0.79 4.97
N ALA A 40 -16.36 -1.20 4.35
CA ALA A 40 -16.35 -2.34 3.45
C ALA A 40 -16.19 -3.67 4.19
N ALA A 41 -15.45 -3.69 5.30
CA ALA A 41 -15.11 -4.90 6.05
C ALA A 41 -16.25 -5.43 6.93
N GLU A 42 -17.07 -4.55 7.51
CA GLU A 42 -18.08 -4.92 8.52
C GLU A 42 -19.49 -5.13 7.95
N THR A 43 -19.73 -4.77 6.68
CA THR A 43 -21.03 -4.89 6.04
C THR A 43 -21.18 -6.22 5.30
N LEU A 44 -21.27 -7.31 6.06
CA LEU A 44 -21.75 -8.61 5.58
C LEU A 44 -23.27 -8.53 5.31
N SER A 45 -23.66 -7.84 4.23
CA SER A 45 -25.00 -7.78 3.62
C SER A 45 -26.16 -7.38 4.56
N PRO A 46 -26.76 -6.20 4.30
CA PRO A 46 -27.79 -6.18 3.27
C PRO A 46 -27.36 -5.47 1.99
N ILE A 47 -27.96 -5.88 0.88
CA ILE A 47 -27.81 -5.30 -0.46
C ILE A 47 -28.24 -3.83 -0.49
N ASP A 48 -28.84 -3.28 0.56
CA ASP A 48 -29.33 -1.90 0.58
C ASP A 48 -29.39 -1.39 2.02
N LEU A 49 -28.63 -0.34 2.34
CA LEU A 49 -28.50 0.19 3.71
C LEU A 49 -28.65 1.71 3.72
N ALA A 50 -29.33 2.22 4.74
CA ALA A 50 -29.41 3.65 4.98
C ALA A 50 -28.02 4.18 5.35
N LYS A 51 -27.69 5.39 4.89
CA LYS A 51 -26.44 6.07 5.30
C LYS A 51 -26.31 6.21 6.83
N SER A 52 -27.43 6.33 7.55
CA SER A 52 -27.49 6.37 9.01
C SER A 52 -27.15 5.04 9.69
N GLU A 53 -27.36 3.90 9.02
CA GLU A 53 -26.95 2.60 9.55
C GLU A 53 -25.44 2.41 9.45
N TYR A 54 -24.79 2.98 8.43
CA TYR A 54 -23.32 3.02 8.35
C TYR A 54 -22.70 3.87 9.47
N VAL A 55 -23.33 4.98 9.86
CA VAL A 55 -22.89 5.84 10.97
C VAL A 55 -22.74 5.06 12.26
N VAL A 56 -23.72 4.19 12.53
CA VAL A 56 -23.71 3.31 13.69
C VAL A 56 -22.65 2.22 13.54
N ALA A 57 -22.57 1.56 12.37
CA ALA A 57 -21.63 0.48 12.15
C ALA A 57 -20.16 0.92 12.24
N VAL A 58 -19.81 2.08 11.66
CA VAL A 58 -18.42 2.56 11.65
C VAL A 58 -18.08 3.58 12.74
N GLU A 59 -19.02 3.86 13.63
CA GLU A 59 -18.85 4.79 14.76
C GLU A 59 -18.32 6.16 14.31
N ALA A 60 -18.84 6.68 13.19
CA ALA A 60 -18.33 7.88 12.55
C ALA A 60 -19.41 8.96 12.43
N GLN A 61 -19.02 10.24 12.35
CA GLN A 61 -19.97 11.34 12.19
C GLN A 61 -20.81 11.19 10.91
N GLU A 62 -22.11 11.45 11.01
CA GLU A 62 -23.04 11.33 9.87
C GLU A 62 -22.64 12.18 8.67
N SER A 63 -22.23 13.42 8.91
CA SER A 63 -21.76 14.32 7.84
C SER A 63 -20.47 13.83 7.16
N LEU A 64 -19.66 13.02 7.84
CA LEU A 64 -18.47 12.39 7.27
C LEU A 64 -18.88 11.19 6.40
N VAL A 65 -19.71 10.29 6.95
CA VAL A 65 -20.22 9.12 6.22
C VAL A 65 -20.96 9.55 4.96
N ALA A 66 -21.83 10.57 5.05
CA ALA A 66 -22.57 11.10 3.91
C ALA A 66 -21.64 11.62 2.79
N ARG A 67 -20.56 12.33 3.14
CA ARG A 67 -19.57 12.83 2.15
C ARG A 67 -18.79 11.70 1.50
N LEU A 68 -18.35 10.71 2.28
CA LEU A 68 -17.63 9.55 1.75
C LEU A 68 -18.53 8.70 0.86
N CYS A 69 -19.77 8.43 1.26
CA CYS A 69 -20.76 7.77 0.41
C CYS A 69 -21.00 8.56 -0.88
N GLY A 70 -21.11 9.89 -0.81
CA GLY A 70 -21.26 10.74 -2.00
C GLY A 70 -20.11 10.58 -2.99
N PHE A 71 -18.87 10.58 -2.50
CA PHE A 71 -17.68 10.33 -3.33
C PHE A 71 -17.65 8.91 -3.91
N LEU A 72 -17.99 7.89 -3.11
CA LEU A 72 -18.00 6.51 -3.56
C LEU A 72 -19.12 6.25 -4.58
N LEU A 73 -20.25 6.95 -4.48
CA LEU A 73 -21.32 6.92 -5.46
C LEU A 73 -20.89 7.59 -6.76
N SER A 74 -20.29 8.79 -6.71
CA SER A 74 -19.86 9.50 -7.92
C SER A 74 -18.74 8.78 -8.68
N THR A 75 -17.94 7.97 -7.98
CA THR A 75 -16.88 7.15 -8.58
C THR A 75 -17.32 5.71 -8.92
N GLY A 76 -18.60 5.38 -8.76
CA GLY A 76 -19.17 4.06 -9.06
C GLY A 76 -18.66 2.93 -8.15
N LYS A 77 -18.01 3.27 -7.05
CA LYS A 77 -17.51 2.32 -6.04
C LYS A 77 -18.66 1.82 -5.17
N LEU A 78 -19.68 2.64 -4.93
CA LEU A 78 -20.99 2.25 -4.44
C LEU A 78 -22.06 2.58 -5.50
N LEU A 79 -23.25 2.02 -5.34
CA LEU A 79 -24.41 2.29 -6.19
C LEU A 79 -25.56 2.86 -5.34
N PRO A 80 -26.47 3.65 -5.93
CA PRO A 80 -27.69 4.08 -5.24
C PRO A 80 -28.53 2.87 -4.80
N GLY A 81 -29.06 2.95 -3.57
CA GLY A 81 -30.03 2.01 -3.03
C GLY A 81 -31.42 2.15 -3.67
N ALA A 82 -32.34 1.27 -3.29
CA ALA A 82 -33.73 1.33 -3.74
C ALA A 82 -34.53 2.47 -3.07
N LEU A 83 -34.07 2.94 -1.90
CA LEU A 83 -34.68 4.02 -1.13
C LEU A 83 -33.82 5.29 -1.12
N PRO A 84 -34.43 6.48 -0.94
CA PRO A 84 -33.70 7.72 -0.72
C PRO A 84 -32.73 7.58 0.45
N ASN A 85 -31.50 8.10 0.28
CA ASN A 85 -30.42 8.00 1.27
C ASN A 85 -29.89 6.59 1.55
N HIS A 86 -30.25 5.60 0.75
CA HIS A 86 -29.64 4.29 0.83
C HIS A 86 -28.54 4.09 -0.22
N VAL A 87 -27.61 3.20 0.09
CA VAL A 87 -26.52 2.79 -0.81
C VAL A 87 -26.40 1.27 -0.83
N ARG A 88 -25.96 0.75 -1.98
CA ARG A 88 -25.69 -0.68 -2.19
C ARG A 88 -24.30 -0.92 -2.74
N HIS A 89 -23.79 -2.12 -2.51
CA HIS A 89 -22.52 -2.52 -3.05
C HIS A 89 -22.51 -2.56 -4.59
N SER A 90 -21.45 -2.03 -5.18
CA SER A 90 -21.07 -2.32 -6.57
C SER A 90 -20.29 -3.65 -6.64
N ARG A 91 -19.97 -4.09 -7.87
CA ARG A 91 -18.99 -5.18 -8.08
C ARG A 91 -17.62 -4.84 -7.47
N PHE A 92 -17.23 -3.57 -7.47
CA PHE A 92 -15.95 -3.12 -6.94
C PHE A 92 -15.93 -3.06 -5.41
N SER A 93 -16.97 -2.53 -4.75
CA SER A 93 -16.97 -2.50 -3.28
C SER A 93 -16.98 -3.91 -2.68
N ARG A 94 -17.57 -4.89 -3.39
CA ARG A 94 -17.57 -6.30 -2.97
C ARG A 94 -16.18 -6.94 -2.90
N ILE A 95 -15.22 -6.48 -3.70
CA ILE A 95 -13.85 -7.00 -3.60
C ILE A 95 -13.07 -6.31 -2.47
N CYS A 96 -13.53 -5.15 -1.99
CA CYS A 96 -12.88 -4.44 -0.89
C CYS A 96 -13.31 -4.92 0.51
N VAL A 97 -14.20 -5.92 0.60
CA VAL A 97 -14.67 -6.45 1.89
C VAL A 97 -13.67 -7.44 2.48
N SER A 98 -13.62 -7.54 3.81
CA SER A 98 -12.62 -8.27 4.61
C SER A 98 -12.42 -9.74 4.23
N THR A 99 -13.42 -10.36 3.59
CA THR A 99 -13.38 -11.75 3.15
C THR A 99 -12.65 -11.96 1.82
N SER A 100 -12.30 -10.89 1.10
CA SER A 100 -11.56 -10.97 -0.16
C SER A 100 -10.05 -10.81 0.06
N PRO A 101 -9.18 -11.59 -0.63
CA PRO A 101 -7.73 -11.34 -0.64
C PRO A 101 -7.36 -9.91 -1.10
N PHE A 102 -8.25 -9.26 -1.84
CA PHE A 102 -8.07 -7.87 -2.27
C PHE A 102 -8.15 -6.87 -1.11
N TYR A 103 -8.83 -7.19 -0.01
CA TYR A 103 -8.83 -6.37 1.20
C TYR A 103 -7.43 -6.26 1.80
N SER A 104 -6.77 -7.40 2.04
CA SER A 104 -5.41 -7.46 2.57
C SER A 104 -4.44 -6.75 1.63
N MET A 105 -4.61 -6.92 0.31
CA MET A 105 -3.83 -6.19 -0.70
C MET A 105 -4.01 -4.67 -0.63
N ASN A 106 -5.23 -4.16 -0.42
CA ASN A 106 -5.45 -2.71 -0.27
C ASN A 106 -4.83 -2.16 1.01
N ALA A 107 -4.91 -2.89 2.12
CA ALA A 107 -4.26 -2.50 3.36
C ALA A 107 -2.73 -2.44 3.18
N ILE A 108 -2.15 -3.44 2.51
CA ILE A 108 -0.72 -3.46 2.17
C ILE A 108 -0.36 -2.31 1.23
N HIS A 109 -1.19 -2.00 0.22
CA HIS A 109 -0.95 -0.88 -0.69
C HIS A 109 -0.99 0.47 0.03
N ALA A 110 -1.94 0.67 0.95
CA ALA A 110 -2.02 1.89 1.75
C ALA A 110 -0.79 2.05 2.66
N GLY A 111 -0.38 0.98 3.34
CA GLY A 111 0.75 0.99 4.27
C GLY A 111 2.12 1.05 3.59
N ASN A 112 2.35 0.27 2.54
CA ASN A 112 3.64 0.19 1.86
C ASN A 112 3.81 1.26 0.77
N GLY A 113 2.74 1.56 0.02
CA GLY A 113 2.78 2.45 -1.13
C GLY A 113 2.39 3.87 -0.78
N VAL A 114 1.09 4.09 -0.52
CA VAL A 114 0.51 5.44 -0.40
C VAL A 114 1.22 6.30 0.63
N ARG A 115 1.48 5.77 1.83
CA ARG A 115 2.22 6.50 2.88
C ARG A 115 3.63 6.88 2.44
N SER A 116 4.35 5.94 1.83
CA SER A 116 5.72 6.15 1.35
C SER A 116 5.78 7.16 0.21
N PHE A 117 4.87 7.07 -0.77
CA PHE A 117 4.79 7.97 -1.91
C PHE A 117 4.44 9.40 -1.49
N ALA A 118 3.52 9.55 -0.53
CA ALA A 118 3.18 10.85 0.01
C ALA A 118 4.37 11.56 0.69
N LEU A 119 5.34 10.78 1.18
CA LEU A 119 6.53 11.29 1.89
C LEU A 119 7.82 11.27 1.06
N TRP A 120 7.75 10.92 -0.22
CA TRP A 120 8.91 10.97 -1.13
C TRP A 120 9.57 12.35 -1.22
N PRO A 121 8.83 13.47 -1.30
CA PRO A 121 9.46 14.78 -1.32
C PRO A 121 10.35 15.04 -0.10
N GLN A 122 9.88 14.70 1.11
CA GLN A 122 10.64 14.86 2.35
C GLN A 122 11.81 13.87 2.42
N TYR A 123 11.59 12.64 1.98
CA TYR A 123 12.63 11.62 1.91
C TYR A 123 13.80 12.08 1.02
N PHE A 124 13.53 12.51 -0.21
CA PHE A 124 14.57 12.94 -1.14
C PHE A 124 15.20 14.29 -0.76
N ALA A 125 14.50 15.14 -0.02
CA ALA A 125 15.10 16.32 0.59
C ALA A 125 16.12 15.95 1.68
N THR A 126 15.89 14.84 2.39
CA THR A 126 16.74 14.37 3.49
C THR A 126 17.96 13.58 2.99
N TYR A 127 17.75 12.64 2.07
CA TYR A 127 18.78 11.69 1.63
C TYR A 127 19.32 11.95 0.22
N GLY A 128 18.81 12.98 -0.47
CA GLY A 128 19.12 13.25 -1.87
C GLY A 128 18.33 12.37 -2.82
N ARG A 129 18.34 12.72 -4.11
CA ARG A 129 17.65 11.99 -5.19
C ARG A 129 18.50 10.81 -5.68
N ALA A 130 18.70 9.84 -4.81
CA ALA A 130 19.44 8.62 -5.10
C ALA A 130 18.65 7.39 -4.63
N GLU A 131 18.97 6.23 -5.22
CA GLU A 131 18.45 4.96 -4.75
C GLU A 131 18.95 4.68 -3.32
N PRO A 132 18.13 4.08 -2.44
CA PRO A 132 18.57 3.68 -1.11
C PRO A 132 19.73 2.67 -1.25
N PRO A 133 20.94 2.96 -0.73
CA PRO A 133 22.09 2.09 -0.93
C PRO A 133 22.04 0.82 -0.05
N ARG A 134 21.07 0.73 0.86
CA ARG A 134 20.94 -0.33 1.87
C ARG A 134 19.47 -0.70 2.03
N VAL A 135 19.26 -1.79 2.75
CA VAL A 135 17.94 -2.24 3.18
C VAL A 135 17.33 -1.35 4.27
N THR A 136 18.13 -0.47 4.86
CA THR A 136 17.72 0.60 5.77
C THR A 136 17.68 1.94 5.02
N HIS A 137 17.09 2.97 5.63
CA HIS A 137 16.88 4.29 5.03
C HIS A 137 16.09 4.24 3.73
N THR A 138 15.10 3.35 3.66
CA THR A 138 14.20 3.22 2.51
C THR A 138 13.06 4.24 2.62
N PRO A 139 12.39 4.61 1.52
CA PRO A 139 11.19 5.43 1.58
C PRO A 139 10.12 4.88 2.51
N PHE A 140 9.99 3.54 2.56
CA PHE A 140 9.06 2.86 3.46
C PHE A 140 9.43 3.09 4.93
N SER A 141 10.66 2.73 5.33
CA SER A 141 11.06 2.82 6.73
C SER A 141 11.11 4.25 7.23
N PHE A 142 11.50 5.21 6.37
CA PHE A 142 11.39 6.64 6.63
C PHE A 142 9.93 7.09 6.85
N ALA A 143 9.00 6.70 5.98
CA ALA A 143 7.61 7.11 6.06
C ALA A 143 6.92 6.60 7.34
N TRP A 144 7.37 5.47 7.87
CA TRP A 144 6.93 4.88 9.13
C TRP A 144 7.69 5.37 10.35
N GLY A 145 8.65 6.30 10.20
CA GLY A 145 9.38 6.91 11.31
C GLY A 145 10.53 6.07 11.88
N HIS A 146 10.92 4.99 11.20
CA HIS A 146 11.96 4.06 11.64
C HIS A 146 13.04 3.88 10.57
N PRO A 147 13.72 4.96 10.12
CA PRO A 147 14.62 4.90 8.97
C PRO A 147 15.76 3.88 9.15
N GLU A 148 16.21 3.66 10.37
CA GLU A 148 17.30 2.72 10.69
C GLU A 148 16.91 1.24 10.56
N LEU A 149 15.62 0.93 10.49
CA LEU A 149 15.12 -0.43 10.39
C LEU A 149 14.84 -0.81 8.93
N ALA A 150 15.02 -2.08 8.62
CA ALA A 150 14.59 -2.63 7.34
C ALA A 150 13.05 -2.76 7.29
N PRO A 151 12.43 -2.74 6.10
CA PRO A 151 10.98 -2.79 5.97
C PRO A 151 10.28 -3.94 6.70
N TRP A 152 10.91 -5.12 6.77
CA TRP A 152 10.36 -6.27 7.49
C TRP A 152 10.41 -6.10 9.01
N GLU A 153 11.46 -5.46 9.54
CA GLU A 153 11.59 -5.17 10.98
C GLU A 153 10.54 -4.14 11.40
N VAL A 154 10.34 -3.10 10.59
CA VAL A 154 9.27 -2.12 10.79
C VAL A 154 7.91 -2.80 10.80
N LYS A 155 7.63 -3.71 9.86
CA LYS A 155 6.36 -4.47 9.83
C LYS A 155 6.18 -5.33 11.08
N ALA A 156 7.23 -5.93 11.61
CA ALA A 156 7.18 -6.74 12.82
C ALA A 156 6.77 -5.94 14.07
N LEU A 157 6.98 -4.62 14.08
CA LEU A 157 6.50 -3.72 15.15
C LEU A 157 4.95 -3.57 15.16
N TYR A 158 4.26 -3.98 14.09
CA TYR A 158 2.81 -3.82 13.92
C TYR A 158 2.15 -5.18 13.63
N PRO A 159 1.85 -5.99 14.67
CA PRO A 159 1.36 -7.36 14.50
C PRO A 159 0.11 -7.50 13.62
N GLU A 160 -0.85 -6.59 13.74
CA GLU A 160 -2.06 -6.59 12.90
C GLU A 160 -1.74 -6.37 11.42
N TYR A 161 -0.80 -5.46 11.13
CA TYR A 161 -0.35 -5.20 9.77
C TYR A 161 0.49 -6.36 9.22
N ALA A 162 1.32 -6.97 10.07
CA ALA A 162 2.07 -8.18 9.73
C ALA A 162 1.13 -9.35 9.39
N ALA A 163 0.01 -9.50 10.08
CA ALA A 163 -1.00 -10.52 9.79
C ALA A 163 -1.68 -10.29 8.43
N LEU A 164 -2.09 -9.05 8.14
CA LEU A 164 -2.64 -8.68 6.82
C LEU A 164 -1.62 -8.88 5.70
N PHE A 165 -0.35 -8.56 5.97
CA PHE A 165 0.74 -8.82 5.04
C PHE A 165 0.94 -10.32 4.79
N ALA A 166 0.96 -11.14 5.85
CA ALA A 166 1.06 -12.59 5.75
C ALA A 166 -0.11 -13.18 4.94
N GLN A 167 -1.34 -12.74 5.19
CA GLN A 167 -2.52 -13.14 4.42
C GLN A 167 -2.43 -12.75 2.94
N GLY A 168 -1.87 -11.59 2.62
CA GLY A 168 -1.56 -11.21 1.23
C GLY A 168 -0.47 -12.08 0.60
N MET A 169 0.48 -12.54 1.42
CA MET A 169 1.64 -13.35 1.02
C MET A 169 1.37 -14.86 1.00
N GLU A 170 0.28 -15.36 1.60
CA GLU A 170 -0.14 -16.77 1.57
C GLU A 170 -0.29 -17.34 0.13
N SER A 171 -0.30 -16.47 -0.88
CA SER A 171 -0.24 -16.85 -2.29
C SER A 171 1.15 -17.23 -2.84
N LYS A 172 2.24 -17.20 -2.04
CA LYS A 172 3.61 -17.11 -2.60
C LYS A 172 4.74 -17.98 -2.03
N VAL A 173 4.55 -18.88 -1.06
CA VAL A 173 5.71 -19.61 -0.49
C VAL A 173 5.54 -21.13 -0.50
N MET A 174 6.52 -21.82 -1.09
CA MET A 174 6.78 -23.24 -0.84
C MET A 174 8.30 -23.48 -0.92
N ALA A 175 8.89 -24.07 0.12
CA ALA A 175 10.29 -24.49 0.12
C ALA A 175 10.37 -26.02 0.14
N LEU A 176 11.00 -26.62 -0.88
CA LEU A 176 11.32 -28.04 -0.95
C LEU A 176 12.76 -28.18 -1.45
N SER A 177 13.60 -28.90 -0.69
CA SER A 177 14.96 -29.29 -1.13
C SER A 177 14.88 -30.41 -2.16
N GLY A 178 15.76 -30.39 -3.17
CA GLY A 178 15.82 -31.42 -4.22
C GLY A 178 14.71 -31.31 -5.27
N ALA A 179 14.07 -30.15 -5.43
CA ALA A 179 13.06 -29.94 -6.47
C ALA A 179 13.69 -29.89 -7.87
N SER A 180 12.92 -30.31 -8.89
CA SER A 180 13.33 -30.15 -10.29
C SER A 180 13.13 -28.72 -10.80
N VAL A 181 12.27 -27.94 -10.15
CA VAL A 181 11.99 -26.55 -10.51
C VAL A 181 11.84 -25.73 -9.23
N TYR A 182 12.59 -24.64 -9.14
CA TYR A 182 12.50 -23.63 -8.09
C TYR A 182 11.83 -22.39 -8.68
N LEU A 183 10.61 -22.08 -8.25
CA LEU A 183 9.84 -20.94 -8.75
C LEU A 183 10.06 -19.72 -7.87
N VAL A 184 10.61 -18.65 -8.45
CA VAL A 184 10.80 -17.35 -7.83
C VAL A 184 9.86 -16.37 -8.51
N ARG A 185 8.73 -16.04 -7.87
CA ARG A 185 7.67 -15.23 -8.48
C ARG A 185 7.38 -13.97 -7.68
N ARG A 186 7.69 -12.80 -8.24
CA ARG A 186 7.48 -11.49 -7.59
C ARG A 186 8.16 -11.43 -6.23
N ILE A 187 9.45 -11.76 -6.23
CA ILE A 187 10.36 -11.80 -5.09
C ILE A 187 11.61 -10.95 -5.38
N LEU A 188 12.28 -11.13 -6.53
CA LEU A 188 13.58 -10.49 -6.75
C LEU A 188 13.46 -8.97 -6.90
N LEU A 189 12.31 -8.47 -7.38
CA LEU A 189 12.03 -7.03 -7.48
C LEU A 189 11.96 -6.31 -6.12
N ASP A 190 11.80 -7.05 -5.02
CA ASP A 190 11.73 -6.45 -3.67
C ASP A 190 13.11 -6.22 -3.03
N TYR A 191 14.18 -6.69 -3.68
CA TYR A 191 15.53 -6.70 -3.12
C TYR A 191 16.57 -6.08 -4.07
N PRO A 192 17.59 -5.38 -3.54
CA PRO A 192 18.73 -4.95 -4.34
C PRO A 192 19.53 -6.15 -4.86
N ASP A 193 20.28 -5.94 -5.95
CA ASP A 193 21.06 -6.97 -6.66
C ASP A 193 21.94 -7.82 -5.74
N SER A 194 22.57 -7.20 -4.75
CA SER A 194 23.45 -7.90 -3.80
C SER A 194 22.71 -8.94 -2.96
N MET A 195 21.45 -8.71 -2.61
CA MET A 195 20.62 -9.68 -1.90
C MET A 195 19.93 -10.64 -2.85
N ALA A 196 19.45 -10.18 -4.01
CA ALA A 196 18.87 -11.04 -5.04
C ALA A 196 19.85 -12.13 -5.49
N THR A 197 21.13 -11.78 -5.70
CA THR A 197 22.19 -12.74 -6.00
C THR A 197 22.45 -13.72 -4.84
N GLY A 198 22.34 -13.28 -3.59
CA GLY A 198 22.40 -14.14 -2.42
C GLY A 198 21.27 -15.19 -2.39
N ILE A 199 20.04 -14.79 -2.68
CA ILE A 199 18.88 -15.69 -2.79
C ILE A 199 19.11 -16.73 -3.88
N LEU A 200 19.54 -16.28 -5.07
CA LEU A 200 19.82 -17.17 -6.20
C LEU A 200 20.95 -18.16 -5.89
N ARG A 201 21.96 -17.74 -5.12
CA ARG A 201 23.06 -18.62 -4.68
C ARG A 201 22.54 -19.72 -3.75
N GLN A 202 21.70 -19.39 -2.78
CA GLN A 202 21.10 -20.40 -1.89
C GLN A 202 20.22 -21.40 -2.67
N LEU A 203 19.48 -20.94 -3.68
CA LEU A 203 18.71 -21.83 -4.56
C LEU A 203 19.63 -22.73 -5.38
N ALA A 204 20.73 -22.21 -5.90
CA ALA A 204 21.72 -22.99 -6.62
C ALA A 204 22.37 -24.06 -5.72
N ASP A 205 22.70 -23.73 -4.47
CA ASP A 205 23.25 -24.67 -3.49
C ASP A 205 22.23 -25.77 -3.11
N ALA A 206 20.94 -25.44 -3.10
CA ALA A 206 19.86 -26.40 -2.85
C ALA A 206 19.55 -27.31 -4.05
N MET A 207 20.05 -26.99 -5.25
CA MET A 207 19.92 -27.86 -6.42
C MET A 207 20.85 -29.06 -6.27
N SER A 208 20.25 -30.24 -6.14
CA SER A 208 21.03 -31.46 -5.97
C SER A 208 21.76 -31.84 -7.27
N ALA A 209 23.02 -32.26 -7.13
CA ALA A 209 23.92 -32.60 -8.25
C ALA A 209 23.41 -33.79 -9.09
N ASP A 210 22.54 -34.62 -8.52
CA ASP A 210 21.87 -35.76 -9.19
C ASP A 210 20.78 -35.32 -10.20
N LYS A 211 20.39 -34.04 -10.19
CA LYS A 211 19.33 -33.49 -11.07
C LYS A 211 19.89 -32.38 -11.98
N PRO A 212 20.66 -32.71 -13.03
CA PRO A 212 21.26 -31.72 -13.95
C PRO A 212 20.22 -30.88 -14.73
N LYS A 213 18.97 -31.34 -14.77
CA LYS A 213 17.84 -30.63 -15.37
C LYS A 213 17.12 -29.70 -14.41
N ALA A 214 17.55 -29.58 -13.16
CA ALA A 214 16.93 -28.66 -12.23
C ALA A 214 17.02 -27.21 -12.78
N ARG A 215 15.97 -26.41 -12.60
CA ARG A 215 15.91 -25.02 -13.09
C ARG A 215 15.37 -24.08 -12.03
N VAL A 216 15.86 -22.84 -12.04
CA VAL A 216 15.22 -21.71 -11.37
C VAL A 216 14.36 -21.00 -12.42
N LEU A 217 13.07 -20.86 -12.15
CA LEU A 217 12.15 -20.07 -12.97
C LEU A 217 11.87 -18.76 -12.27
N ILE A 218 12.32 -17.67 -12.88
CA ILE A 218 12.08 -16.31 -12.40
C ILE A 218 10.86 -15.75 -13.13
N VAL A 219 9.81 -15.44 -12.38
CA VAL A 219 8.56 -14.88 -12.89
C VAL A 219 8.39 -13.48 -12.32
N GLU A 220 8.91 -12.51 -13.05
CA GLU A 220 8.95 -11.09 -12.69
C GLU A 220 8.39 -10.22 -13.81
N GLU A 221 8.02 -8.99 -13.47
CA GLU A 221 7.66 -7.99 -14.48
C GLU A 221 8.95 -7.46 -15.11
N ARG A 222 9.11 -7.68 -16.43
CA ARG A 222 10.22 -7.10 -17.18
C ARG A 222 9.85 -5.67 -17.55
N LEU A 223 10.53 -4.70 -16.97
CA LEU A 223 10.45 -3.32 -17.43
C LEU A 223 10.96 -3.27 -18.88
N SER A 224 10.18 -2.70 -19.78
CA SER A 224 10.60 -2.45 -21.16
C SER A 224 11.77 -1.47 -21.16
N GLU A 225 12.70 -1.64 -22.09
CA GLU A 225 13.73 -0.63 -22.32
C GLU A 225 13.05 0.72 -22.61
N PRO A 226 13.56 1.84 -22.06
CA PRO A 226 13.05 3.14 -22.42
C PRO A 226 13.17 3.30 -23.95
N PRO A 227 12.17 3.87 -24.64
CA PRO A 227 12.29 4.13 -26.06
C PRO A 227 13.57 4.94 -26.28
N GLU A 228 14.42 4.49 -27.21
CA GLU A 228 15.62 5.24 -27.59
C GLU A 228 15.21 6.69 -27.85
N ALA A 229 15.90 7.63 -27.21
CA ALA A 229 15.65 9.03 -27.44
C ALA A 229 15.89 9.29 -28.93
N THR A 230 14.81 9.50 -29.69
CA THR A 230 14.90 9.83 -31.10
C THR A 230 15.76 11.09 -31.22
N THR A 231 17.00 10.93 -31.65
CA THR A 231 17.91 12.01 -32.06
C THR A 231 17.34 12.61 -33.34
N GLY A 232 16.33 13.46 -33.19
CA GLY A 232 15.52 13.93 -34.30
C GLY A 232 14.84 15.27 -34.02
N LEU A 233 15.58 16.23 -33.50
CA LEU A 233 15.25 17.66 -33.63
C LEU A 233 16.47 18.37 -34.20
N SER A 234 16.69 18.20 -35.50
CA SER A 234 17.39 19.22 -36.27
C SER A 234 16.51 20.46 -36.26
N THR A 235 16.92 21.46 -35.49
CA THR A 235 16.35 22.81 -35.52
C THR A 235 16.45 23.39 -36.93
N PRO A 236 15.39 23.97 -37.51
CA PRO A 236 15.53 24.95 -38.58
C PRO A 236 16.11 26.27 -38.08
#